data_AF-A0A496ABH9-F1
#
_entry.id   AF-A0A496ABH9-F1
#
_cell.length_a   1.000
_cell.length_b   1.000
_cell.length_c   1.000
_cell.angle_alpha   90.00
_cell.angle_beta   90.00
_cell.angle_gamma   90.00
#
_symmetry.space_group_name_H-M   'P 1'
#
loop_
_entity.id
_entity.type
_entity.pdbx_description
1 polymer ?
#
loop_
_entity_poly.entity_id
_entity_poly.type
_entity_poly.pdbx_seq_one_letter_code
_entity_poly.pdbx_strand_id
1 'polypeptide(L)'
;MGKMKTLNNKITLNLNSDAEVSVKGFIAPIEHTAGNFHRKWDALANLRAAEPEQQYSAAVFRDFLPAEAVSVGECWEIKQAGVQELLEQLHPKPSLEMRAEMYGLEECKGFRACLRAYSDQFVDIVFRIHAEFALTDGWFTPSQFAGHLIIDRAQETIVFFLMHVPAGTLNFDVNWETILEGWDAPRWITDGGYCSQMELRSGTQDVLQDTEFTETITQEEAERLLIQQFYKSQRINWVSLEEALRMTQAQQKPVHVISLDGPLTDEAC
;
A
#
# COMPACT_ATOMS: atom_id res chain seq x y z
N MET A 1 35.67 -10.60 -4.42
CA MET A 1 34.35 -9.95 -4.22
C MET A 1 34.55 -8.77 -3.29
N GLY A 2 34.63 -7.56 -3.84
CA GLY A 2 34.76 -6.34 -3.05
C GLY A 2 33.48 -6.11 -2.26
N LYS A 3 33.60 -5.92 -0.94
CA LYS A 3 32.53 -5.34 -0.14
C LYS A 3 32.31 -3.92 -0.66
N MET A 4 31.20 -3.68 -1.37
CA MET A 4 30.69 -2.32 -1.52
C MET A 4 30.44 -1.80 -0.11
N LYS A 5 31.30 -0.89 0.35
CA LYS A 5 30.96 0.00 1.45
C LYS A 5 29.92 0.97 0.87
N THR A 6 28.64 0.70 1.11
CA THR A 6 27.64 1.75 1.07
C THR A 6 28.07 2.80 2.08
N LEU A 7 28.42 3.99 1.60
CA LEU A 7 28.47 5.16 2.46
C LEU A 7 27.03 5.37 2.90
N ASN A 8 26.69 5.07 4.16
CA ASN A 8 25.37 5.36 4.71
C ASN A 8 25.21 6.88 4.83
N ASN A 9 24.92 7.54 3.71
CA ASN A 9 24.53 8.93 3.67
C ASN A 9 23.11 9.02 4.21
N LYS A 10 22.99 9.29 5.50
CA LYS A 10 21.70 9.59 6.12
C LYS A 10 21.24 10.97 5.67
N ILE A 11 19.99 11.08 5.23
CA ILE A 11 19.40 12.29 4.68
C ILE A 11 18.23 12.70 5.57
N THR A 12 18.18 13.97 5.96
CA THR A 12 17.00 14.58 6.60
C THR A 12 16.04 15.04 5.53
N LEU A 13 14.76 14.68 5.68
CA LEU A 13 13.69 15.06 4.75
C LEU A 13 12.81 16.11 5.41
N ASN A 14 12.53 17.19 4.68
CA ASN A 14 11.72 18.31 5.14
C ASN A 14 10.67 18.67 4.08
N LEU A 15 9.60 19.30 4.56
CA LEU A 15 8.55 19.89 3.73
C LEU A 15 8.17 21.23 4.33
N ASN A 16 8.03 22.24 3.46
CA ASN A 16 7.50 23.53 3.82
C ASN A 16 5.98 23.39 4.08
N SER A 17 5.55 23.60 5.34
CA SER A 17 4.12 23.56 5.72
C SER A 17 3.28 24.64 5.06
N ASP A 18 3.94 25.71 4.61
CA ASP A 18 3.43 26.87 3.88
C ASP A 18 2.62 26.52 2.63
N ALA A 19 2.98 25.40 2.00
CA ALA A 19 2.53 25.04 0.67
C ALA A 19 1.20 24.29 0.69
N GLU A 20 0.38 24.54 -0.33
CA GLU A 20 -0.84 23.81 -0.62
C GLU A 20 -0.61 22.82 -1.77
N VAL A 21 -1.27 21.68 -1.70
CA VAL A 21 -1.13 20.57 -2.64
C VAL A 21 -2.53 20.18 -3.14
N SER A 22 -2.75 20.35 -4.45
CA SER A 22 -4.00 19.96 -5.10
C SER A 22 -3.99 18.47 -5.37
N VAL A 23 -4.88 17.71 -4.73
CA VAL A 23 -4.99 16.26 -4.86
C VAL A 23 -6.29 15.90 -5.56
N LYS A 24 -6.20 15.11 -6.63
CA LYS A 24 -7.34 14.58 -7.36
C LYS A 24 -7.60 13.14 -6.92
N GLY A 25 -8.85 12.87 -6.54
CA GLY A 25 -9.31 11.54 -6.14
C GLY A 25 -10.19 10.91 -7.20
N PHE A 26 -9.97 9.62 -7.46
CA PHE A 26 -10.77 8.87 -8.42
C PHE A 26 -10.96 7.42 -7.98
N ILE A 27 -12.18 6.92 -8.16
CA ILE A 27 -12.53 5.51 -8.02
C ILE A 27 -13.33 5.13 -9.27
N ALA A 28 -12.82 4.19 -10.05
CA ALA A 28 -13.52 3.63 -11.19
C ALA A 28 -14.74 2.81 -10.73
N PRO A 29 -15.81 2.74 -11.53
CA PRO A 29 -16.93 1.84 -11.26
C PRO A 29 -16.46 0.40 -11.06
N ILE A 30 -17.02 -0.28 -10.06
CA ILE A 30 -16.73 -1.70 -9.84
C ILE A 30 -17.52 -2.52 -10.86
N GLU A 31 -16.83 -3.06 -11.86
CA GLU A 31 -17.47 -3.81 -12.95
C GLU A 31 -17.55 -5.31 -12.69
N HIS A 32 -16.79 -5.83 -11.72
CA HIS A 32 -16.70 -7.26 -11.46
C HIS A 32 -16.45 -7.59 -9.97
N THR A 33 -17.24 -8.52 -9.45
CA THR A 33 -16.97 -9.29 -8.22
C THR A 33 -17.46 -10.72 -8.45
N ALA A 34 -16.88 -11.72 -7.77
CA ALA A 34 -17.18 -13.12 -8.04
C ALA A 34 -18.67 -13.47 -7.75
N GLY A 35 -19.25 -12.90 -6.70
CA GLY A 35 -20.65 -13.06 -6.30
C GLY A 35 -21.67 -12.11 -6.97
N ASN A 36 -21.22 -11.25 -7.89
CA ASN A 36 -21.98 -10.14 -8.49
C ASN A 36 -22.49 -9.10 -7.46
N PHE A 37 -21.76 -8.87 -6.37
CA PHE A 37 -22.08 -7.87 -5.35
C PHE A 37 -22.11 -6.46 -5.92
N HIS A 38 -21.24 -6.15 -6.90
CA HIS A 38 -21.28 -4.88 -7.63
C HIS A 38 -22.62 -4.57 -8.33
N ARG A 39 -23.52 -5.56 -8.51
CA ARG A 39 -24.87 -5.37 -9.05
C ARG A 39 -25.98 -5.43 -7.99
N LYS A 40 -25.72 -6.13 -6.89
CA LYS A 40 -26.71 -6.47 -5.86
C LYS A 40 -26.65 -5.55 -4.64
N TRP A 41 -25.49 -4.94 -4.41
CA TRP A 41 -25.22 -4.12 -3.24
C TRP A 41 -25.02 -2.67 -3.66
N ASP A 42 -26.02 -1.83 -3.39
CA ASP A 42 -26.05 -0.43 -3.83
C ASP A 42 -24.84 0.39 -3.36
N ALA A 43 -24.34 0.12 -2.14
CA ALA A 43 -23.20 0.86 -1.62
C ALA A 43 -21.92 0.59 -2.42
N LEU A 44 -21.69 -0.66 -2.82
CA LEU A 44 -20.55 -1.04 -3.65
C LEU A 44 -20.73 -0.59 -5.11
N ALA A 45 -21.93 -0.77 -5.67
CA ALA A 45 -22.25 -0.39 -7.04
C ALA A 45 -22.05 1.12 -7.30
N ASN A 46 -22.25 1.94 -6.26
CA ASN A 46 -22.15 3.40 -6.34
C ASN A 46 -20.90 3.96 -5.66
N LEU A 47 -19.94 3.11 -5.30
CA LEU A 47 -18.68 3.52 -4.69
C LEU A 47 -17.93 4.46 -5.65
N ARG A 48 -17.63 5.66 -5.14
CA ARG A 48 -16.93 6.73 -5.86
C ARG A 48 -16.17 7.58 -4.85
N ALA A 49 -15.17 8.32 -5.32
CA ALA A 49 -14.45 9.27 -4.47
C ALA A 49 -15.44 10.21 -3.78
N ALA A 50 -15.25 10.45 -2.49
CA ALA A 50 -16.06 11.37 -1.72
C ALA A 50 -15.90 12.80 -2.24
N GLU A 51 -14.64 13.20 -2.47
CA GLU A 51 -14.28 14.49 -3.05
C GLU A 51 -13.33 14.29 -4.25
N PRO A 52 -13.72 14.65 -5.48
CA PRO A 52 -12.90 14.40 -6.68
C PRO A 52 -11.64 15.25 -6.74
N GLU A 53 -11.62 16.41 -6.06
CA GLU A 53 -10.46 17.28 -5.96
C GLU A 53 -10.50 18.04 -4.63
N GLN A 54 -9.37 18.07 -3.93
CA GLN A 54 -9.24 18.72 -2.63
C GLN A 54 -7.85 19.36 -2.49
N GLN A 55 -7.78 20.50 -1.82
CA GLN A 55 -6.52 21.15 -1.45
C GLN A 55 -6.12 20.67 -0.06
N TYR A 56 -4.84 20.35 0.10
CA TYR A 56 -4.25 19.95 1.36
C TYR A 56 -3.04 20.80 1.67
N SER A 57 -2.90 21.19 2.93
CA SER A 57 -1.62 21.69 3.42
C SER A 57 -0.55 20.60 3.28
N ALA A 58 0.65 20.98 2.87
CA ALA A 58 1.83 20.12 2.85
C ALA A 58 2.14 19.50 4.23
N ALA A 59 1.58 20.05 5.32
CA ALA A 59 1.66 19.45 6.65
C ALA A 59 1.09 18.01 6.72
N VAL A 60 0.05 17.69 5.93
CA VAL A 60 -0.54 16.34 5.83
C VAL A 60 0.49 15.33 5.34
N PHE A 61 1.34 15.73 4.38
CA PHE A 61 2.36 14.87 3.80
C PHE A 61 3.62 14.77 4.66
N ARG A 62 3.81 15.69 5.63
CA ARG A 62 4.91 15.57 6.60
C ARG A 62 4.78 14.29 7.43
N ASP A 63 3.57 13.79 7.62
CA ASP A 63 3.32 12.54 8.33
C ASP A 63 3.88 11.30 7.60
N PHE A 64 4.21 11.42 6.31
CA PHE A 64 4.89 10.41 5.51
C PHE A 64 6.42 10.46 5.67
N LEU A 65 6.97 11.51 6.28
CA LEU A 65 8.41 11.68 6.45
C LEU A 65 8.93 11.03 7.74
N PRO A 66 10.18 10.52 7.74
CA PRO A 66 10.79 9.97 8.93
C PRO A 66 11.15 11.10 9.92
N ALA A 67 11.10 10.79 11.22
CA ALA A 67 11.51 11.73 12.27
C ALA A 67 13.03 11.94 12.34
N GLU A 68 13.80 10.95 11.86
CA GLU A 68 15.26 10.95 11.85
C GLU A 68 15.80 10.86 10.43
N ALA A 69 17.10 11.12 10.26
CA ALA A 69 17.75 10.98 8.98
C ALA A 69 17.87 9.50 8.55
N VAL A 70 17.49 9.22 7.30
CA VAL A 70 17.37 7.86 6.74
C VAL A 70 18.29 7.65 5.53
N SER A 71 18.68 6.41 5.27
CA SER A 71 19.40 6.00 4.06
C SER A 71 18.46 5.40 3.01
N VAL A 72 18.90 5.32 1.75
CA VAL A 72 18.18 4.57 0.71
C VAL A 72 17.97 3.12 1.15
N GLY A 73 16.74 2.62 0.98
CA GLY A 73 16.29 1.30 1.44
C GLY A 73 15.88 1.22 2.92
N GLU A 74 16.08 2.27 3.70
CA GLU A 74 15.59 2.31 5.09
C GLU A 74 14.06 2.49 5.10
N CYS A 75 13.37 1.74 5.95
CA CYS A 75 11.91 1.80 6.10
C CYS A 75 11.53 2.44 7.44
N TRP A 76 10.41 3.15 7.48
CA TRP A 76 9.87 3.76 8.71
C TRP A 76 8.35 3.69 8.75
N GLU A 77 7.78 4.06 9.90
CA GLU A 77 6.33 4.19 10.09
C GLU A 77 5.83 5.56 9.66
N ILE A 78 4.74 5.58 8.90
CA ILE A 78 3.99 6.78 8.56
C ILE A 78 2.99 7.06 9.68
N LYS A 79 2.79 8.33 10.02
CA LYS A 79 1.80 8.69 11.04
C LYS A 79 0.38 8.58 10.49
N GLN A 80 -0.50 8.07 11.33
CA GLN A 80 -1.89 7.76 10.98
C GLN A 80 -2.71 9.00 10.55
N ALA A 81 -2.45 10.17 11.14
CA ALA A 81 -3.27 11.37 10.93
C ALA A 81 -3.28 11.82 9.45
N GLY A 82 -2.11 11.96 8.83
CA GLY A 82 -2.04 12.31 7.40
C GLY A 82 -2.65 11.26 6.47
N VAL A 83 -2.54 9.96 6.81
CA VAL A 83 -3.17 8.88 6.02
C VAL A 83 -4.69 8.96 6.11
N GLN A 84 -5.23 9.17 7.30
CA GLN A 84 -6.67 9.31 7.55
C GLN A 84 -7.25 10.45 6.70
N GLU A 85 -6.63 11.62 6.77
CA GLU A 85 -7.12 12.84 6.10
C GLU A 85 -7.14 12.71 4.56
N LEU A 86 -6.15 12.00 4.00
CA LEU A 86 -6.10 11.69 2.57
C LEU A 86 -7.15 10.66 2.17
N LEU A 87 -7.30 9.56 2.93
CA LEU A 87 -8.27 8.52 2.60
C LEU A 87 -9.72 8.98 2.74
N GLU A 88 -9.99 9.99 3.57
CA GLU A 88 -11.30 10.63 3.68
C GLU A 88 -11.77 11.26 2.35
N GLN A 89 -10.83 11.64 1.46
CA GLN A 89 -11.14 12.07 0.10
C GLN A 89 -11.72 10.94 -0.77
N LEU A 90 -11.26 9.70 -0.56
CA LEU A 90 -11.77 8.54 -1.29
C LEU A 90 -13.09 8.06 -0.70
N HIS A 91 -13.22 8.02 0.62
CA HIS A 91 -14.45 7.60 1.28
C HIS A 91 -14.59 8.25 2.66
N PRO A 92 -15.78 8.75 3.07
CA PRO A 92 -15.97 9.50 4.31
C PRO A 92 -15.80 8.68 5.61
N LYS A 93 -15.59 7.38 5.50
CA LYS A 93 -15.41 6.46 6.64
C LYS A 93 -14.25 5.49 6.39
N PRO A 94 -13.01 5.97 6.30
CA PRO A 94 -11.88 5.07 6.28
C PRO A 94 -11.64 4.51 7.68
N SER A 95 -11.20 3.26 7.73
CA SER A 95 -10.70 2.61 8.92
C SER A 95 -9.24 2.22 8.68
N LEU A 96 -8.39 2.73 9.56
CA LEU A 96 -6.96 2.46 9.61
C LEU A 96 -6.63 1.32 10.56
N GLU A 97 -7.59 0.93 11.39
CA GLU A 97 -7.59 -0.31 12.17
C GLU A 97 -8.39 -1.34 11.37
N MET A 98 -7.72 -2.36 10.85
CA MET A 98 -8.39 -3.35 10.01
C MET A 98 -9.23 -4.31 10.86
N ARG A 99 -10.40 -4.74 10.37
CA ARG A 99 -11.19 -5.79 11.06
C ARG A 99 -10.46 -7.12 11.21
N ALA A 100 -9.49 -7.44 10.36
CA ALA A 100 -8.60 -8.59 10.56
C ALA A 100 -7.92 -8.56 11.95
N GLU A 101 -7.71 -7.37 12.51
CA GLU A 101 -7.19 -7.18 13.86
C GLU A 101 -8.15 -7.68 14.94
N MET A 102 -9.47 -7.60 14.72
CA MET A 102 -10.47 -8.16 15.63
C MET A 102 -10.39 -9.70 15.72
N TYR A 103 -9.71 -10.33 14.76
CA TYR A 103 -9.44 -11.77 14.72
C TYR A 103 -8.00 -12.13 15.12
N GLY A 104 -7.20 -11.16 15.60
CA GLY A 104 -5.84 -11.40 16.09
C GLY A 104 -4.77 -11.53 15.00
N LEU A 105 -5.05 -11.11 13.77
CA LEU A 105 -4.07 -11.07 12.68
C LEU A 105 -3.30 -9.74 12.72
N GLU A 106 -2.11 -9.76 13.31
CA GLU A 106 -1.25 -8.56 13.41
C GLU A 106 -0.43 -8.28 12.13
N GLU A 107 -0.33 -9.25 11.22
CA GLU A 107 0.61 -9.19 10.09
C GLU A 107 0.13 -8.35 8.88
N CYS A 108 -1.07 -7.74 8.96
CA CYS A 108 -1.61 -6.83 7.94
C CYS A 108 -1.58 -5.35 8.38
N LYS A 109 -0.87 -5.03 9.48
CA LYS A 109 -0.97 -3.72 10.13
C LYS A 109 -0.04 -2.66 9.55
N GLY A 110 -0.63 -1.49 9.29
CA GLY A 110 0.06 -0.22 9.38
C GLY A 110 0.47 0.42 8.06
N PHE A 111 1.31 1.43 8.21
CA PHE A 111 1.65 2.39 7.17
C PHE A 111 3.17 2.49 7.14
N ARG A 112 3.78 1.96 6.09
CA ARG A 112 5.24 1.91 5.97
C ARG A 112 5.69 2.69 4.76
N ALA A 113 6.74 3.48 4.92
CA ALA A 113 7.43 4.15 3.84
C ALA A 113 8.86 3.64 3.75
N CYS A 114 9.46 3.80 2.56
CA CYS A 114 10.84 3.48 2.26
C CYS A 114 11.43 4.56 1.37
N LEU A 115 12.67 4.96 1.68
CA LEU A 115 13.42 5.87 0.82
C LEU A 115 13.92 5.08 -0.40
N ARG A 116 13.31 5.26 -1.57
CA ARG A 116 13.66 4.51 -2.78
C ARG A 116 14.85 5.14 -3.50
N ALA A 117 14.86 6.45 -3.63
CA ALA A 117 15.88 7.16 -4.39
C ALA A 117 16.13 8.58 -3.87
N TYR A 118 17.34 9.08 -4.12
CA TYR A 118 17.80 10.39 -3.66
C TYR A 118 18.77 11.04 -4.65
N SER A 119 18.66 12.36 -4.81
CA SER A 119 19.64 13.25 -5.41
C SER A 119 19.73 14.57 -4.64
N ASP A 120 20.61 15.48 -5.07
CA ASP A 120 20.70 16.81 -4.46
C ASP A 120 19.42 17.64 -4.62
N GLN A 121 18.62 17.36 -5.66
CA GLN A 121 17.37 18.07 -5.94
C GLN A 121 16.12 17.30 -5.52
N PHE A 122 16.08 15.98 -5.72
CA PHE A 122 14.85 15.21 -5.53
C PHE A 122 15.04 14.05 -4.57
N VAL A 123 13.94 13.67 -3.93
CA VAL A 123 13.82 12.43 -3.19
C VAL A 123 12.55 11.71 -3.64
N ASP A 124 12.62 10.39 -3.78
CA ASP A 124 11.46 9.53 -4.04
C ASP A 124 11.25 8.59 -2.85
N ILE A 125 10.12 8.78 -2.19
CA ILE A 125 9.64 7.95 -1.09
C ILE A 125 8.53 7.07 -1.63
N VAL A 126 8.69 5.76 -1.50
CA VAL A 126 7.60 4.82 -1.77
C VAL A 126 6.95 4.37 -0.48
N PHE A 127 5.67 4.06 -0.53
CA PHE A 127 4.94 3.62 0.66
C PHE A 127 3.89 2.58 0.37
N ARG A 128 3.49 1.89 1.44
CA ARG A 128 2.44 0.88 1.48
C ARG A 128 1.57 1.11 2.71
N ILE A 129 0.27 1.16 2.50
CA ILE A 129 -0.76 1.50 3.48
C ILE A 129 -1.87 0.44 3.41
N HIS A 130 -2.25 -0.11 4.56
CA HIS A 130 -3.42 -0.99 4.67
C HIS A 130 -4.56 -0.26 5.37
N ALA A 131 -5.72 -0.20 4.72
CA ALA A 131 -6.91 0.47 5.22
C ALA A 131 -8.15 -0.17 4.61
N GLU A 132 -9.30 0.04 5.22
CA GLU A 132 -10.60 -0.37 4.68
C GLU A 132 -11.61 0.79 4.74
N PHE A 133 -12.72 0.66 4.01
CA PHE A 133 -13.81 1.63 4.00
C PHE A 133 -15.08 0.98 4.57
N ALA A 134 -15.68 1.64 5.56
CA ALA A 134 -16.98 1.23 6.08
C ALA A 134 -18.09 1.66 5.12
N LEU A 135 -18.68 0.71 4.41
CA LEU A 135 -19.82 0.94 3.53
C LEU A 135 -21.14 0.78 4.31
N THR A 136 -22.26 1.15 3.68
CA THR A 136 -23.58 0.82 4.23
C THR A 136 -23.77 -0.70 4.22
N ASP A 137 -24.02 -1.28 5.39
CA ASP A 137 -24.20 -2.72 5.63
C ASP A 137 -22.99 -3.57 5.22
N GLY A 138 -21.78 -2.98 5.18
CA GLY A 138 -20.61 -3.75 4.83
C GLY A 138 -19.29 -3.01 4.84
N TRP A 139 -18.29 -3.64 4.25
CA TRP A 139 -16.92 -3.15 4.20
C TRP A 139 -16.29 -3.40 2.84
N PHE A 140 -15.41 -2.49 2.45
CA PHE A 140 -14.57 -2.58 1.27
C PHE A 140 -13.11 -2.48 1.68
N THR A 141 -12.33 -3.53 1.40
CA THR A 141 -10.95 -3.67 1.83
C THR A 141 -10.06 -3.80 0.60
N PRO A 142 -9.44 -2.70 0.13
CA PRO A 142 -8.37 -2.78 -0.86
C PRO A 142 -7.27 -3.73 -0.42
N SER A 143 -6.58 -4.36 -1.37
CA SER A 143 -5.39 -5.19 -1.07
C SER A 143 -4.32 -4.35 -0.36
N GLN A 144 -4.03 -3.17 -0.90
CA GLN A 144 -3.18 -2.16 -0.29
C GLN A 144 -3.35 -0.85 -1.05
N PHE A 145 -2.94 0.25 -0.43
CA PHE A 145 -2.56 1.46 -1.12
C PHE A 145 -1.04 1.50 -1.26
N ALA A 146 -0.54 1.46 -2.49
CA ALA A 146 0.86 1.72 -2.81
C ALA A 146 1.03 3.14 -3.35
N GLY A 147 2.21 3.72 -3.21
CA GLY A 147 2.37 5.08 -3.68
C GLY A 147 3.78 5.62 -3.72
N HIS A 148 3.89 6.81 -4.31
CA HIS A 148 5.08 7.63 -4.45
C HIS A 148 4.83 9.02 -3.87
N LEU A 149 5.82 9.54 -3.16
CA LEU A 149 5.89 10.92 -2.72
C LEU A 149 7.25 11.49 -3.15
N ILE A 150 7.22 12.43 -4.10
CA ILE A 150 8.41 13.07 -4.63
C ILE A 150 8.49 14.50 -4.15
N ILE A 151 9.63 14.85 -3.57
CA ILE A 151 9.86 16.15 -2.97
C ILE A 151 11.05 16.81 -3.66
N ASP A 152 10.87 18.06 -4.09
CA ASP A 152 11.98 18.96 -4.40
C ASP A 152 12.59 19.41 -3.08
N ARG A 153 13.83 19.00 -2.84
CA ARG A 153 14.57 19.22 -1.60
C ARG A 153 15.06 20.66 -1.44
N ALA A 154 15.29 21.36 -2.55
CA ALA A 154 15.73 22.75 -2.51
C ALA A 154 14.56 23.68 -2.17
N GLN A 155 13.37 23.34 -2.66
CA GLN A 155 12.13 24.09 -2.43
C GLN A 155 11.33 23.58 -1.23
N GLU A 156 11.64 22.37 -0.75
CA GLU A 156 10.87 21.63 0.27
C GLU A 156 9.38 21.51 -0.11
N THR A 157 9.10 21.25 -1.40
CA THR A 157 7.74 21.15 -1.94
C THR A 157 7.48 19.80 -2.58
N ILE A 158 6.21 19.40 -2.60
CA ILE A 158 5.78 18.16 -3.25
C ILE A 158 5.66 18.42 -4.75
N VAL A 159 6.36 17.59 -5.52
CA VAL A 159 6.36 17.66 -6.98
C VAL A 159 5.39 16.65 -7.57
N PHE A 160 5.30 15.49 -6.94
CA PHE A 160 4.41 14.41 -7.35
C PHE A 160 3.96 13.62 -6.14
N PHE A 161 2.69 13.27 -6.14
CA PHE A 161 2.11 12.36 -5.17
C PHE A 161 1.19 11.39 -5.91
N LEU A 162 1.32 10.11 -5.59
CA LEU A 162 0.41 9.06 -6.01
C LEU A 162 0.18 8.14 -4.84
N MET A 163 -1.08 7.87 -4.52
CA MET A 163 -1.51 6.78 -3.65
C MET A 163 -2.60 6.03 -4.38
N HIS A 164 -2.41 4.75 -4.66
CA HIS A 164 -3.36 3.99 -5.46
C HIS A 164 -3.46 2.54 -5.02
N VAL A 165 -4.57 1.90 -5.38
CA VAL A 165 -4.70 0.44 -5.29
C VAL A 165 -3.97 -0.18 -6.48
N PRO A 166 -2.97 -1.06 -6.27
CA PRO A 166 -2.27 -1.70 -7.37
C PRO A 166 -3.17 -2.58 -8.23
N ALA A 167 -2.75 -2.79 -9.48
CA ALA A 167 -3.37 -3.78 -10.33
C ALA A 167 -3.03 -5.21 -9.84
N GLY A 168 -3.95 -6.14 -10.04
CA GLY A 168 -3.82 -7.54 -9.68
C GLY A 168 -4.95 -8.35 -10.31
N THR A 169 -4.96 -9.66 -10.09
CA THR A 169 -6.10 -10.52 -10.50
C THR A 169 -7.36 -10.12 -9.75
N LEU A 170 -7.21 -9.93 -8.44
CA LEU A 170 -8.13 -9.26 -7.53
C LEU A 170 -7.33 -8.16 -6.84
N ASN A 171 -7.99 -7.10 -6.39
CA ASN A 171 -7.33 -6.03 -5.64
C ASN A 171 -8.18 -5.41 -4.53
N PHE A 172 -9.31 -6.05 -4.21
CA PHE A 172 -10.06 -5.78 -3.00
C PHE A 172 -10.89 -6.99 -2.57
N ASP A 173 -11.17 -7.06 -1.28
CA ASP A 173 -12.22 -7.87 -0.69
C ASP A 173 -13.38 -6.99 -0.21
N VAL A 174 -14.55 -7.59 -0.14
CA VAL A 174 -15.73 -6.99 0.45
C VAL A 174 -16.42 -7.95 1.41
N ASN A 175 -16.98 -7.41 2.48
CA ASN A 175 -17.89 -8.16 3.34
C ASN A 175 -19.22 -7.44 3.38
N TRP A 176 -20.28 -8.12 2.96
CA TRP A 176 -21.63 -7.59 2.95
C TRP A 176 -22.48 -8.34 3.99
N GLU A 177 -23.10 -7.59 4.91
CA GLU A 177 -24.10 -8.11 5.81
C GLU A 177 -25.46 -8.11 5.10
N THR A 178 -25.92 -9.29 4.71
CA THR A 178 -27.17 -9.42 3.94
C THR A 178 -27.87 -10.75 4.18
N ILE A 179 -29.12 -10.84 3.72
CA ILE A 179 -29.92 -12.07 3.75
C ILE A 179 -29.91 -12.67 2.34
N LEU A 180 -29.21 -13.78 2.18
CA LEU A 180 -29.28 -14.57 0.94
C LEU A 180 -30.54 -15.44 0.91
N GLU A 181 -30.93 -15.84 -0.29
CA GLU A 181 -32.07 -16.73 -0.49
C GLU A 181 -31.92 -18.03 0.33
N GLY A 182 -32.94 -18.34 1.12
CA GLY A 182 -32.96 -19.50 2.01
C GLY A 182 -32.38 -19.28 3.41
N TRP A 183 -32.02 -18.05 3.77
CA TRP A 183 -31.54 -17.71 5.12
C TRP A 183 -32.59 -16.90 5.91
N ASP A 184 -32.71 -17.20 7.20
CA ASP A 184 -33.70 -16.57 8.09
C ASP A 184 -33.20 -15.27 8.76
N ALA A 185 -31.91 -14.97 8.64
CA ALA A 185 -31.27 -13.81 9.28
C ALA A 185 -30.06 -13.31 8.46
N PRO A 186 -29.69 -12.01 8.59
CA PRO A 186 -28.51 -11.48 7.94
C PRO A 186 -27.24 -12.19 8.39
N ARG A 187 -26.28 -12.38 7.48
CA ARG A 187 -24.92 -12.76 7.85
C ARG A 187 -23.91 -12.02 6.99
N TRP A 188 -22.69 -12.00 7.49
CA TRP A 188 -21.52 -11.52 6.78
C TRP A 188 -21.11 -12.50 5.69
N ILE A 189 -21.10 -12.05 4.44
CA ILE A 189 -20.66 -12.82 3.29
C ILE A 189 -19.48 -12.10 2.64
N THR A 190 -18.39 -12.83 2.43
CA THR A 190 -17.19 -12.33 1.76
C THR A 190 -17.28 -12.57 0.25
N ASP A 191 -16.88 -11.58 -0.52
CA ASP A 191 -16.67 -11.65 -1.97
C ASP A 191 -15.40 -10.87 -2.31
N GLY A 192 -14.81 -11.16 -3.47
CA GLY A 192 -13.60 -10.49 -3.96
C GLY A 192 -13.84 -9.89 -5.34
N GLY A 193 -13.09 -8.85 -5.68
CA GLY A 193 -13.25 -8.18 -6.96
C GLY A 193 -12.03 -7.43 -7.45
N TYR A 194 -12.26 -6.69 -8.54
CA TYR A 194 -11.23 -5.88 -9.18
C TYR A 194 -11.77 -4.47 -9.44
N CYS A 195 -11.03 -3.47 -8.98
CA CYS A 195 -11.22 -2.07 -9.29
C CYS A 195 -10.11 -1.63 -10.25
N SER A 196 -10.47 -1.17 -11.44
CA SER A 196 -9.51 -0.80 -12.48
C SER A 196 -8.68 0.43 -12.12
N GLN A 197 -9.21 1.31 -11.28
CA GLN A 197 -8.50 2.49 -10.80
C GLN A 197 -9.11 2.97 -9.49
N MET A 198 -8.27 3.10 -8.47
CA MET A 198 -8.60 3.80 -7.23
C MET A 198 -7.35 4.55 -6.80
N GLU A 199 -7.36 5.88 -6.88
CA GLU A 199 -6.16 6.68 -6.63
C GLU A 199 -6.45 8.08 -6.07
N LEU A 200 -5.44 8.60 -5.37
CA LEU A 200 -5.20 10.01 -5.12
C LEU A 200 -3.93 10.43 -5.85
N ARG A 201 -3.97 11.55 -6.57
CA ARG A 201 -2.84 12.02 -7.39
C ARG A 201 -2.65 13.53 -7.31
N SER A 202 -1.39 13.96 -7.25
CA SER A 202 -0.96 15.34 -7.47
C SER A 202 0.28 15.39 -8.36
N GLY A 203 0.40 16.43 -9.19
CA GLY A 203 1.54 16.61 -10.10
C GLY A 203 1.59 15.63 -11.27
N THR A 204 2.72 15.62 -11.98
CA THR A 204 2.96 14.78 -13.17
C THR A 204 4.15 13.85 -12.96
N GLN A 205 4.00 12.59 -13.40
CA GLN A 205 5.01 11.54 -13.19
C GLN A 205 6.30 11.75 -14.00
N ASP A 206 6.28 12.62 -15.01
CA ASP A 206 7.40 12.89 -15.93
C ASP A 206 8.70 13.24 -15.20
N VAL A 207 8.61 13.83 -14.00
CA VAL A 207 9.76 14.15 -13.15
C VAL A 207 10.60 12.92 -12.78
N LEU A 208 10.00 11.73 -12.69
CA LEU A 208 10.73 10.50 -12.41
C LEU A 208 11.58 10.00 -13.58
N GLN A 209 11.17 10.26 -14.82
CA GLN A 209 11.81 9.68 -15.99
C GLN A 209 13.10 10.40 -16.37
N ASP A 210 13.18 11.70 -16.06
CA ASP A 210 14.29 12.58 -16.46
C ASP A 210 15.30 12.86 -15.32
N THR A 211 15.05 12.32 -14.12
CA THR A 211 15.91 12.58 -12.95
C THR A 211 17.00 11.52 -12.79
N GLU A 212 18.26 11.96 -12.83
CA GLU A 212 19.38 11.13 -12.38
C GLU A 212 19.48 11.17 -10.85
N PHE A 213 19.26 10.01 -10.21
CA PHE A 213 19.42 9.85 -8.78
C PHE A 213 20.87 9.49 -8.42
N THR A 214 21.39 10.13 -7.38
CA THR A 214 22.71 9.85 -6.80
C THR A 214 22.77 8.44 -6.21
N GLU A 215 21.69 8.04 -5.54
CA GLU A 215 21.53 6.70 -4.95
C GLU A 215 20.08 6.24 -5.15
N THR A 216 19.90 4.99 -5.55
CA THR A 216 18.58 4.42 -5.83
C THR A 216 18.59 2.90 -5.62
N ILE A 217 17.47 2.37 -5.16
CA ILE A 217 17.10 0.95 -5.31
C ILE A 217 16.00 0.81 -6.36
N THR A 218 15.79 -0.40 -6.87
CA THR A 218 14.69 -0.63 -7.82
C THR A 218 13.32 -0.54 -7.12
N GLN A 219 12.26 -0.38 -7.92
CA GLN A 219 10.89 -0.39 -7.39
C GLN A 219 10.59 -1.73 -6.70
N GLU A 220 10.96 -2.84 -7.33
CA GLU A 220 10.74 -4.19 -6.80
C GLU A 220 11.53 -4.43 -5.50
N GLU A 221 12.74 -3.89 -5.40
CA GLU A 221 13.54 -3.96 -4.18
C GLU A 221 12.87 -3.19 -3.03
N ALA A 222 12.32 -2.00 -3.30
CA ALA A 222 11.64 -1.20 -2.30
C ALA A 222 10.30 -1.83 -1.87
N GLU A 223 9.53 -2.35 -2.82
CA GLU A 223 8.31 -3.12 -2.54
C GLU A 223 8.61 -4.36 -1.69
N ARG A 224 9.71 -5.06 -1.97
CA ARG A 224 10.17 -6.19 -1.16
C ARG A 224 10.55 -5.76 0.27
N LEU A 225 11.21 -4.62 0.43
CA LEU A 225 11.56 -4.11 1.76
C LEU A 225 10.33 -3.70 2.57
N LEU A 226 9.35 -3.09 1.90
CA LEU A 226 8.05 -2.72 2.49
C LEU A 226 7.26 -3.96 2.90
N ILE A 227 7.03 -4.92 2.01
CA ILE A 227 6.21 -6.12 2.29
C ILE A 227 6.79 -6.96 3.45
N GLN A 228 8.12 -6.96 3.62
CA GLN A 228 8.81 -7.62 4.74
C GLN A 228 8.60 -6.94 6.11
N GLN A 229 8.08 -5.72 6.13
CA GLN A 229 7.65 -5.05 7.36
C GLN A 229 6.30 -5.59 7.85
N PHE A 230 5.46 -6.10 6.94
CA PHE A 230 4.11 -6.59 7.24
C PHE A 230 4.12 -8.09 7.55
N TYR A 231 4.67 -8.90 6.62
CA TYR A 231 4.57 -10.35 6.73
C TYR A 231 5.93 -11.00 6.99
N LYS A 232 6.03 -11.76 8.08
CA LYS A 232 7.25 -12.52 8.40
C LYS A 232 7.53 -13.62 7.38
N SER A 233 6.48 -14.18 6.77
CA SER A 233 6.57 -15.17 5.71
C SER A 233 7.36 -14.66 4.49
N GLN A 234 7.38 -13.35 4.24
CA GLN A 234 8.12 -12.73 3.12
C GLN A 234 9.63 -12.67 3.37
N ARG A 235 10.09 -13.08 4.56
CA ARG A 235 11.51 -13.27 4.89
C ARG A 235 11.97 -14.70 4.64
N ILE A 236 11.05 -15.62 4.34
CA ILE A 236 11.37 -17.00 3.97
C ILE A 236 12.07 -16.97 2.61
N ASN A 237 13.15 -17.74 2.49
CA ASN A 237 13.81 -17.96 1.21
C ASN A 237 12.94 -18.93 0.37
N TRP A 238 11.98 -18.37 -0.37
CA TRP A 238 11.13 -19.12 -1.28
C TRP A 238 11.97 -19.64 -2.45
N VAL A 239 12.07 -20.96 -2.57
CA VAL A 239 12.76 -21.66 -3.65
C VAL A 239 11.86 -22.73 -4.22
N SER A 240 12.13 -23.16 -5.45
CA SER A 240 11.41 -24.30 -6.03
C SER A 240 11.70 -25.58 -5.23
N LEU A 241 10.83 -26.57 -5.37
CA LEU A 241 11.03 -27.88 -4.74
C LEU A 241 12.36 -28.52 -5.17
N GLU A 242 12.72 -28.42 -6.46
CA GLU A 242 13.97 -28.96 -6.99
C GLU A 242 15.18 -28.30 -6.33
N GLU A 243 15.16 -26.98 -6.17
CA GLU A 243 16.27 -26.27 -5.52
C GLU A 243 16.33 -26.59 -4.02
N ALA A 244 15.18 -26.69 -3.33
CA ALA A 244 15.14 -27.11 -1.93
C ALA A 244 15.76 -28.51 -1.73
N LEU A 245 15.48 -29.47 -2.63
CA LEU A 245 16.06 -30.82 -2.61
C LEU A 245 17.57 -30.79 -2.84
N ARG A 246 18.03 -29.94 -3.76
CA ARG A 246 19.46 -29.77 -4.05
C ARG A 246 20.20 -29.14 -2.85
N MET A 247 19.59 -28.14 -2.21
CA MET A 247 20.10 -27.51 -0.99
C MET A 247 20.20 -28.51 0.16
N THR A 248 19.22 -29.41 0.33
CA THR A 248 19.24 -30.39 1.42
C THR A 248 20.32 -31.45 1.25
N GLN A 249 20.56 -31.92 0.02
CA GLN A 249 21.69 -32.81 -0.27
C GLN A 249 23.04 -32.12 0.04
N ALA A 250 23.21 -30.88 -0.41
CA ALA A 250 24.44 -30.12 -0.18
C ALA A 250 24.70 -29.79 1.29
N GLN A 251 23.64 -29.50 2.06
CA GLN A 251 23.73 -29.13 3.47
C GLN A 251 23.66 -30.34 4.42
N GLN A 252 23.42 -31.55 3.90
CA GLN A 252 23.18 -32.77 4.68
C GLN A 252 22.11 -32.59 5.77
N LYS A 253 21.01 -31.92 5.44
CA LYS A 253 19.88 -31.68 6.34
C LYS A 253 18.63 -32.43 5.90
N PRO A 254 17.78 -32.92 6.82
CA PRO A 254 16.48 -33.48 6.46
C PRO A 254 15.54 -32.40 5.94
N VAL A 255 14.61 -32.77 5.05
CA VAL A 255 13.51 -31.92 4.60
C VAL A 255 12.32 -32.09 5.55
N HIS A 256 11.80 -30.98 6.07
CA HIS A 256 10.47 -30.94 6.70
C HIS A 256 9.52 -30.30 5.69
N VAL A 257 8.45 -31.01 5.30
CA VAL A 257 7.44 -30.49 4.39
C VAL A 257 6.20 -30.09 5.18
N ILE A 258 5.77 -28.85 5.01
CA ILE A 258 4.48 -28.35 5.49
C ILE A 258 3.63 -28.11 4.24
N SER A 259 2.44 -28.71 4.17
CA SER A 259 1.46 -28.41 3.14
C SER A 259 0.46 -27.40 3.69
N LEU A 260 0.29 -26.30 2.98
CA LEU A 260 -0.68 -25.26 3.30
C LEU A 260 -1.71 -25.20 2.18
N ASP A 261 -2.94 -24.85 2.54
CA ASP A 261 -4.02 -24.57 1.60
C ASP A 261 -4.40 -23.09 1.75
N GLY A 262 -4.42 -22.36 0.64
CA GLY A 262 -4.61 -20.89 0.60
C GLY A 262 -3.39 -20.10 0.10
N PRO A 263 -3.60 -18.85 -0.34
CA PRO A 263 -2.53 -17.99 -0.85
C PRO A 263 -1.59 -17.56 0.29
N LEU A 264 -0.30 -17.47 -0.03
CA LEU A 264 0.75 -16.91 0.84
C LEU A 264 1.12 -15.47 0.45
N THR A 265 0.35 -14.92 -0.49
CA THR A 265 0.50 -13.63 -1.12
C THR A 265 -0.73 -12.77 -0.82
N ASP A 266 -0.52 -11.47 -0.80
CA ASP A 266 -1.54 -10.47 -0.55
C ASP A 266 -2.42 -10.30 -1.80
N GLU A 267 -3.43 -11.16 -1.95
CA GLU A 267 -4.40 -11.08 -3.05
C GLU A 267 -5.57 -10.16 -2.68
N ALA A 268 -5.92 -10.14 -1.39
CA ALA A 268 -6.75 -9.16 -0.70
C ALA A 268 -6.55 -9.35 0.83
N CYS A 269 -6.72 -8.28 1.61
CA CYS A 269 -6.35 -8.24 3.04
C CYS A 269 -7.42 -8.74 4.01
#